data_AF-A0A922XI94-F1
#
_entry.id   AF-A0A922XI94-F1
#
_cell.length_a   1.000
_cell.length_b   1.000
_cell.length_c   1.000
_cell.angle_alpha   90.00
_cell.angle_beta   90.00
_cell.angle_gamma   90.00
#
_symmetry.space_group_name_H-M   'P 1'
#
loop_
_entity.id
_entity.type
_entity.pdbx_description
1 polymer ?
#
loop_
_entity_poly.entity_id
_entity_poly.type
_entity_poly.pdbx_seq_one_letter_code
_entity_poly.pdbx_strand_id
1 'polypeptide(L)'
;MKPIILFLSAFLILPYVYAQPSLSKDQTEVQQSVINVFDALSARDAEALKSACTNDVRFNEYGEAWPVDTLIHKAIAKNTAADFKRTNTINFLSTTIKNDVAWTTYYLHSSIVANGKNTEVDWMETV
;
A
#
# COMPACT_ATOMS: atom_id res chain seq x y z
N MET A 1 37.83 -25.23 -52.27
CA MET A 1 36.99 -26.31 -51.70
C MET A 1 36.99 -26.16 -50.18
N LYS A 2 35.81 -26.30 -49.55
CA LYS A 2 35.37 -26.25 -48.13
C LYS A 2 36.41 -26.56 -47.01
N PRO A 3 36.18 -26.19 -45.72
CA PRO A 3 34.87 -25.91 -45.11
C PRO A 3 34.74 -24.64 -44.26
N ILE A 4 33.47 -24.20 -44.21
CA ILE A 4 32.86 -23.32 -43.21
C ILE A 4 32.95 -24.01 -41.84
N ILE A 5 33.41 -23.30 -40.82
CA ILE A 5 33.13 -23.63 -39.41
C ILE A 5 32.56 -22.38 -38.74
N LEU A 6 31.25 -22.44 -38.51
CA LEU A 6 30.49 -21.63 -37.57
C LEU A 6 31.07 -21.88 -36.16
N PHE A 7 31.31 -20.84 -35.36
CA PHE A 7 31.04 -20.93 -33.92
C PHE A 7 30.43 -19.62 -33.42
N LEU A 8 29.15 -19.75 -33.10
CA LEU A 8 28.24 -18.75 -32.58
C LEU A 8 28.65 -18.41 -31.14
N SER A 9 29.55 -17.45 -30.94
CA SER A 9 29.92 -16.95 -29.61
C SER A 9 29.11 -15.70 -29.26
N ALA A 10 27.79 -15.86 -29.15
CA ALA A 10 26.90 -14.84 -28.60
C ALA A 10 25.83 -15.55 -27.77
N PHE A 11 25.52 -14.99 -26.60
CA PHE A 11 24.57 -15.45 -25.58
C PHE A 11 25.11 -16.35 -24.46
N LEU A 12 25.97 -15.79 -23.60
CA LEU A 12 25.97 -16.13 -22.17
C LEU A 12 26.16 -14.86 -21.33
N ILE A 13 25.27 -13.88 -21.49
CA ILE A 13 25.02 -12.89 -20.43
C ILE A 13 23.63 -13.22 -19.92
N LEU A 14 23.55 -14.13 -18.94
CA LEU A 14 22.34 -14.29 -18.15
C LEU A 14 22.16 -12.96 -17.39
N PRO A 15 21.10 -12.17 -17.64
CA PRO A 15 20.78 -11.12 -16.70
C PRO A 15 20.45 -11.80 -15.37
N TYR A 16 21.23 -11.52 -14.34
CA TYR A 16 20.83 -11.80 -12.96
C TYR A 16 19.61 -10.93 -12.68
N VAL A 17 18.43 -11.46 -13.01
CA VAL A 17 17.16 -10.92 -12.54
C VAL A 17 17.17 -11.20 -11.05
N TYR A 18 17.54 -10.20 -10.25
CA TYR A 18 17.28 -10.21 -8.82
C TYR A 18 15.77 -10.14 -8.64
N ALA A 19 15.12 -11.30 -8.70
CA ALA A 19 13.75 -11.43 -8.22
C ALA A 19 13.75 -10.99 -6.75
N GLN A 20 12.84 -10.10 -6.37
CA GLN A 20 12.69 -9.74 -4.97
C GLN A 20 12.43 -11.03 -4.17
N PRO A 21 13.09 -11.22 -3.01
CA PRO A 21 12.81 -12.36 -2.15
C PRO A 21 11.31 -12.45 -1.92
N SER A 22 10.75 -13.65 -2.00
CA SER A 22 9.35 -13.86 -1.63
C SER A 22 9.14 -13.39 -0.18
N LEU A 23 8.09 -12.62 0.06
CA LEU A 23 7.76 -12.15 1.41
C LEU A 23 7.60 -13.34 2.36
N SER A 24 8.09 -13.19 3.58
CA SER A 24 7.72 -14.09 4.66
C SER A 24 6.23 -13.95 4.97
N LYS A 25 5.66 -14.97 5.62
CA LYS A 25 4.27 -14.92 6.09
C LYS A 25 4.02 -13.67 6.94
N ASP A 26 4.92 -13.38 7.87
CA ASP A 26 4.80 -12.22 8.76
C ASP A 26 4.85 -10.90 7.98
N GLN A 27 5.72 -10.81 6.95
CA GLN A 27 5.75 -9.62 6.08
C GLN A 27 4.45 -9.45 5.30
N THR A 28 3.85 -10.54 4.81
CA THR A 28 2.53 -10.50 4.17
C THR A 28 1.44 -10.05 5.15
N GLU A 29 1.45 -10.51 6.40
CA GLU A 29 0.49 -10.10 7.43
C GLU A 29 0.62 -8.60 7.79
N VAL A 30 1.85 -8.07 7.83
CA VAL A 30 2.10 -6.64 8.01
C VAL A 30 1.52 -5.83 6.84
N GLN A 31 1.80 -6.23 5.59
CA GLN A 31 1.24 -5.56 4.42
C GLN A 31 -0.29 -5.66 4.38
N GLN A 32 -0.85 -6.80 4.78
CA GLN A 32 -2.30 -6.98 4.86
C GLN A 32 -2.94 -6.05 5.90
N SER A 33 -2.24 -5.75 7.00
CA SER A 33 -2.74 -4.80 8.00
C SER A 33 -2.93 -3.40 7.42
N VAL A 34 -2.02 -2.94 6.55
CA VAL A 34 -2.16 -1.68 5.79
C VAL A 34 -3.34 -1.74 4.83
N ILE A 35 -3.46 -2.83 4.08
CA ILE A 35 -4.59 -3.04 3.14
C ILE A 35 -5.92 -2.93 3.89
N ASN A 36 -6.05 -3.59 5.04
CA ASN A 36 -7.27 -3.58 5.84
C ASN A 36 -7.70 -2.16 6.26
N VAL A 37 -6.75 -1.29 6.61
CA VAL A 37 -7.04 0.13 6.93
C VAL A 37 -7.64 0.85 5.71
N PHE A 38 -7.04 0.70 4.54
CA PHE A 38 -7.50 1.38 3.32
C PHE A 38 -8.78 0.78 2.75
N ASP A 39 -9.00 -0.53 2.92
CA ASP A 39 -10.25 -1.19 2.57
C ASP A 39 -11.40 -0.68 3.45
N ALA A 40 -11.20 -0.57 4.76
CA ALA A 40 -12.19 -0.01 5.68
C ALA A 40 -12.54 1.45 5.33
N LEU A 41 -11.53 2.27 5.00
CA LEU A 41 -11.75 3.64 4.51
C LEU A 41 -12.55 3.67 3.21
N SER A 42 -12.29 2.74 2.29
CA SER A 42 -12.98 2.66 1.00
C SER A 42 -14.42 2.19 1.13
N ALA A 43 -14.67 1.27 2.07
CA ALA A 43 -15.99 0.78 2.42
C ALA A 43 -16.80 1.77 3.28
N ARG A 44 -16.17 2.85 3.78
CA ARG A 44 -16.74 3.74 4.81
C ARG A 44 -17.16 2.97 6.08
N ASP A 45 -16.38 1.96 6.44
CA ASP A 45 -16.63 1.11 7.61
C ASP A 45 -15.81 1.58 8.82
N ALA A 46 -16.50 2.27 9.73
CA ALA A 46 -15.88 2.81 10.93
C ALA A 46 -15.45 1.72 11.93
N GLU A 47 -16.17 0.60 12.00
CA GLU A 47 -15.87 -0.48 12.95
C GLU A 47 -14.66 -1.28 12.46
N ALA A 48 -14.63 -1.62 11.17
CA ALA A 48 -13.48 -2.27 10.55
C ALA A 48 -12.23 -1.40 10.65
N LEU A 49 -12.34 -0.07 10.46
CA LEU A 49 -11.22 0.83 10.58
C LEU A 49 -10.66 0.87 12.03
N LYS A 50 -11.54 0.88 13.04
CA LYS A 50 -11.10 0.76 14.45
C LYS A 50 -10.42 -0.57 14.72
N SER A 51 -10.99 -1.67 14.21
CA SER A 51 -10.43 -3.02 14.40
C SER A 51 -9.07 -3.22 13.71
N ALA A 52 -8.80 -2.46 12.64
CA ALA A 52 -7.53 -2.53 11.92
C ALA A 52 -6.39 -1.73 12.59
N CYS A 53 -6.68 -1.00 13.68
CA CYS A 53 -5.72 -0.15 14.36
C CYS A 53 -5.60 -0.50 15.85
N THR A 54 -4.47 -0.13 16.45
CA THR A 54 -4.38 -0.07 17.92
C THR A 54 -5.15 1.12 18.47
N ASN A 55 -5.58 1.05 19.72
CA ASN A 55 -6.33 2.14 20.38
C ASN A 55 -5.54 3.46 20.47
N ASP A 56 -4.22 3.39 20.45
CA ASP A 56 -3.30 4.52 20.57
C ASP A 56 -2.70 4.98 19.24
N VAL A 57 -3.17 4.45 18.10
CA VAL A 57 -2.68 4.81 16.75
C VAL A 57 -2.67 6.32 16.53
N ARG A 58 -1.61 6.80 15.84
CA ARG A 58 -1.45 8.20 15.45
C ARG A 58 -1.11 8.31 13.97
N PHE A 59 -1.96 8.99 13.21
CA PHE A 59 -1.70 9.38 11.83
C PHE A 59 -1.08 10.78 11.84
N ASN A 60 0.19 10.90 11.44
CA ASN A 60 0.92 12.16 11.49
C ASN A 60 0.93 12.80 10.09
N GLU A 61 0.10 13.82 9.90
CA GLU A 61 -0.10 14.48 8.61
C GLU A 61 -0.24 15.99 8.80
N TYR A 62 0.38 16.77 7.90
CA TYR A 62 0.32 18.25 7.90
C TYR A 62 0.75 18.92 9.23
N GLY A 63 1.63 18.27 9.99
CA GLY A 63 2.08 18.77 11.30
C GLY A 63 1.12 18.47 12.45
N GLU A 64 0.08 17.67 12.22
CA GLU A 64 -0.90 17.27 13.22
C GLU A 64 -0.86 15.74 13.44
N ALA A 65 -1.20 15.30 14.65
CA ALA A 65 -1.28 13.89 15.03
C ALA A 65 -2.74 13.50 15.29
N TRP A 66 -3.30 12.69 14.39
CA TRP A 66 -4.71 12.33 14.39
C TRP A 66 -4.94 10.95 15.01
N PRO A 67 -5.87 10.78 15.97
CA PRO A 67 -6.37 9.46 16.33
C PRO A 67 -7.32 8.93 15.25
N VAL A 68 -7.58 7.62 15.27
CA VAL A 68 -8.51 6.97 14.32
C VAL A 68 -9.90 7.61 14.28
N ASP A 69 -10.41 8.10 15.41
CA ASP A 69 -11.71 8.78 15.47
C ASP A 69 -11.77 10.05 14.60
N THR A 70 -10.63 10.72 14.38
CA THR A 70 -10.58 11.88 13.48
C THR A 70 -10.69 11.47 12.02
N LEU A 71 -10.04 10.37 11.63
CA LEU A 71 -10.20 9.77 10.31
C LEU A 71 -11.65 9.33 10.09
N ILE A 72 -12.26 8.64 11.06
CA ILE A 72 -13.67 8.23 10.99
C ILE A 72 -14.58 9.44 10.81
N HIS A 73 -14.40 10.48 11.62
CA HIS A 73 -15.23 11.67 11.52
C HIS A 73 -15.09 12.37 10.16
N LYS A 74 -13.87 12.55 9.68
CA LYS A 74 -13.58 13.32 8.45
C LYS A 74 -13.83 12.52 7.17
N ALA A 75 -13.36 11.28 7.09
CA ALA A 75 -13.37 10.47 5.87
C ALA A 75 -14.64 9.61 5.72
N ILE A 76 -15.27 9.24 6.84
CA ILE A 76 -16.45 8.36 6.85
C ILE A 76 -17.72 9.15 7.20
N ALA A 77 -17.83 9.68 8.42
CA ALA A 77 -19.08 10.26 8.91
C ALA A 77 -19.51 11.53 8.16
N LYS A 78 -18.57 12.41 7.81
CA LYS A 78 -18.83 13.63 7.02
C LYS A 78 -18.99 13.37 5.52
N ASN A 79 -18.64 12.18 5.05
CA ASN A 79 -18.68 11.83 3.64
C ASN A 79 -20.01 11.14 3.29
N THR A 80 -21.03 11.97 3.09
CA THR A 80 -22.41 11.54 2.80
C THR A 80 -22.68 11.38 1.30
N ALA A 81 -21.66 11.50 0.44
CA ALA A 81 -21.80 11.37 -1.00
C ALA A 81 -22.35 9.99 -1.37
N ALA A 82 -23.46 9.95 -2.11
CA ALA A 82 -24.13 8.70 -2.49
C ALA A 82 -23.32 7.93 -3.55
N ASP A 83 -22.57 8.64 -4.38
CA ASP A 83 -21.69 8.13 -5.42
C ASP A 83 -20.27 7.86 -4.93
N PHE A 84 -20.05 7.89 -3.60
CA PHE A 84 -18.71 7.72 -3.06
C PHE A 84 -18.10 6.39 -3.50
N LYS A 85 -16.92 6.47 -4.10
CA LYS A 85 -16.08 5.32 -4.42
C LYS A 85 -14.62 5.71 -4.23
N ARG A 86 -13.89 4.90 -3.48
CA ARG A 86 -12.42 5.00 -3.35
C ARG A 86 -11.80 3.72 -3.88
N THR A 87 -10.78 3.86 -4.73
CA THR A 87 -9.98 2.74 -5.23
C THR A 87 -8.53 3.04 -4.92
N ASN A 88 -7.87 2.13 -4.21
CA ASN A 88 -6.48 2.29 -3.80
C ASN A 88 -5.59 1.33 -4.59
N THR A 89 -4.45 1.82 -5.05
CA THR A 89 -3.34 1.02 -5.55
C THR A 89 -2.17 1.21 -4.59
N ILE A 90 -1.75 0.13 -3.93
CA ILE A 90 -0.65 0.16 -2.98
C ILE A 90 0.54 -0.59 -3.60
N ASN A 91 1.68 0.08 -3.65
CA ASN A 91 2.96 -0.52 -4.04
C ASN A 91 3.88 -0.56 -2.83
N PHE A 92 4.03 -1.73 -2.22
CA PHE A 92 4.92 -1.93 -1.08
C PHE A 92 6.38 -1.91 -1.52
N LEU A 93 7.16 -1.00 -0.93
CA LEU A 93 8.57 -0.78 -1.25
C LEU A 93 9.48 -1.61 -0.34
N SER A 94 9.14 -1.69 0.94
CA SER A 94 9.88 -2.48 1.93
C SER A 94 8.99 -2.86 3.10
N THR A 95 9.27 -4.02 3.69
CA THR A 95 8.67 -4.46 4.96
C THR A 95 9.77 -5.08 5.80
N THR A 96 10.09 -4.45 6.93
CA THR A 96 11.13 -4.92 7.84
C THR A 96 10.50 -5.29 9.17
N ILE A 97 10.87 -6.45 9.71
CA ILE A 97 10.40 -6.93 11.00
C ILE A 97 11.61 -7.08 11.91
N LYS A 98 11.51 -6.54 13.12
CA LYS A 98 12.52 -6.68 14.16
C LYS A 98 11.82 -6.96 15.48
N ASN A 99 12.00 -8.18 15.98
CA ASN A 99 11.29 -8.69 17.15
C ASN A 99 9.77 -8.59 16.96
N ASP A 100 9.09 -7.81 17.79
CA ASP A 100 7.65 -7.57 17.85
C ASP A 100 7.21 -6.31 17.11
N VAL A 101 8.13 -5.61 16.43
CA VAL A 101 7.84 -4.39 15.67
C VAL A 101 8.13 -4.59 14.20
N ALA A 102 7.23 -4.09 13.36
CA ALA A 102 7.41 -4.04 11.92
C ALA A 102 7.28 -2.61 11.41
N TRP A 103 7.99 -2.32 10.32
CA TRP A 103 7.79 -1.10 9.54
C TRP A 103 7.54 -1.48 8.10
N THR A 104 6.56 -0.86 7.47
CA THR A 104 6.33 -1.05 6.04
C THR A 104 6.21 0.29 5.33
N THR A 105 7.03 0.47 4.30
CA THR A 105 7.02 1.65 3.44
C THR A 105 6.30 1.31 2.15
N TYR A 106 5.38 2.17 1.72
CA TYR A 106 4.62 1.98 0.49
C TYR A 106 4.32 3.30 -0.21
N TYR A 107 4.09 3.20 -1.52
CA TYR A 107 3.45 4.24 -2.30
C TYR A 107 1.97 3.91 -2.44
N LEU A 108 1.11 4.87 -2.09
CA LEU A 108 -0.33 4.77 -2.21
C LEU A 108 -0.82 5.76 -3.26
N HIS A 109 -1.56 5.25 -4.24
CA HIS A 109 -2.37 6.06 -5.14
C HIS A 109 -3.85 5.81 -4.85
N SER A 110 -4.62 6.86 -4.58
CA SER A 110 -6.05 6.81 -4.26
C SER A 110 -6.88 7.59 -5.29
N SER A 111 -7.76 6.90 -6.01
CA SER A 111 -8.77 7.51 -6.87
C SER A 111 -10.11 7.58 -6.13
N ILE A 112 -10.61 8.78 -5.90
CA ILE A 112 -11.77 9.06 -5.06
C ILE A 112 -12.83 9.82 -5.86
N VAL A 113 -13.96 9.16 -6.10
CA VAL A 113 -15.18 9.77 -6.65
C VAL A 113 -16.09 10.16 -5.49
N ALA A 114 -16.55 11.41 -5.45
CA ALA A 114 -17.57 11.90 -4.52
C ALA A 114 -18.23 13.17 -5.06
N ASN A 115 -19.56 13.25 -4.95
CA ASN A 115 -20.36 14.40 -5.41
C ASN A 115 -20.09 14.77 -6.89
N GLY A 116 -19.94 13.77 -7.75
CA GLY A 116 -19.64 13.92 -9.17
C GLY A 116 -18.21 14.37 -9.49
N LYS A 117 -17.35 14.53 -8.47
CA LYS A 117 -15.94 14.90 -8.64
C LYS A 117 -15.04 13.69 -8.45
N ASN A 118 -14.08 13.52 -9.36
CA ASN A 118 -12.96 12.61 -9.16
C ASN A 118 -11.75 13.39 -8.59
N THR A 119 -11.11 12.84 -7.57
CA THR A 119 -9.91 13.37 -6.92
C THR A 119 -8.88 12.26 -6.82
N GLU A 120 -7.68 12.53 -7.31
CA GLU A 120 -6.54 11.61 -7.22
C GLU A 120 -5.59 12.11 -6.12
N VAL A 121 -5.12 11.21 -5.26
CA VAL A 121 -4.18 11.53 -4.19
C VAL A 121 -3.06 10.50 -4.13
N ASP A 122 -1.83 11.00 -4.04
CA ASP A 122 -0.62 10.20 -3.97
C ASP A 122 0.10 10.43 -2.65
N TRP A 123 0.44 9.35 -1.96
CA TRP A 123 1.19 9.38 -0.71
C TRP A 123 2.36 8.41 -0.74
N MET A 124 3.44 8.78 -0.06
CA MET A 124 4.53 7.88 0.30
C MET A 124 4.57 7.81 1.81
N GLU A 125 4.30 6.64 2.36
CA GLU A 125 4.08 6.46 3.79
C GLU A 125 5.01 5.40 4.35
N THR A 126 5.27 5.49 5.65
CA THR A 126 5.84 4.41 6.45
C THR A 126 5.04 4.31 7.73
N VAL A 127 4.55 3.12 8.01
CA VAL A 127 3.86 2.77 9.26
C VAL A 127 4.71 1.79 10.03
#